data_AF-A0A3R7DKD7-F1
#
_entry.id   AF-A0A3R7DKD7-F1
#
_cell.length_a   1.000
_cell.length_b   1.000
_cell.length_c   1.000
_cell.angle_alpha   90.00
_cell.angle_beta   90.00
_cell.angle_gamma   90.00
#
_symmetry.space_group_name_H-M   'P 1'
#
loop_
_entity.id
_entity.type
_entity.pdbx_description
1 polymer ?
#
loop_
_entity_poly.entity_id
_entity_poly.type
_entity_poly.pdbx_seq_one_letter_code
_entity_poly.pdbx_strand_id
1 'polypeptide(L)' 'MKLTLEPTDRMQTFDGAPTRVWKGVTDSGVEVLAFIRCVQPQTHDEANLAAFDRDLRALPQPRKELVSFDYRMVVD' A
#
# COMPACT_ATOMS: atom_id res chain seq x y z
N MET A 1 2.50 -19.78 9.50
CA MET A 1 2.06 -18.40 9.77
C MET A 1 1.16 -17.94 8.64
N LYS A 2 -0.08 -17.58 8.95
CA LYS A 2 -0.98 -16.90 8.00
C LYS A 2 -1.13 -15.44 8.42
N LEU A 3 -1.22 -14.54 7.45
CA LEU A 3 -1.44 -13.12 7.67
C LEU A 3 -2.72 -12.71 6.94
N THR A 4 -3.63 -12.06 7.64
CA THR A 4 -4.72 -11.31 7.02
C THR A 4 -4.33 -9.84 7.06
N LEU A 5 -4.23 -9.22 5.89
CA LEU A 5 -3.73 -7.86 5.73
C LEU A 5 -4.81 -6.98 5.09
N GLU A 6 -4.93 -5.75 5.56
CA GLU A 6 -5.82 -4.73 5.05
C GLU A 6 -5.01 -3.54 4.49
N PRO A 7 -5.37 -3.03 3.31
CA PRO A 7 -4.70 -1.91 2.66
C PRO A 7 -4.97 -0.61 3.40
N THR A 8 -3.95 0.24 3.54
CA THR A 8 -4.10 1.60 4.11
C THR A 8 -3.92 2.71 3.05
N ASP A 9 -4.18 3.95 3.46
CA ASP A 9 -3.89 5.18 2.71
C ASP A 9 -2.42 5.63 2.84
N ARG A 10 -1.60 4.90 3.60
CA ARG A 10 -0.22 5.30 3.88
C ARG A 10 0.75 4.73 2.84
N MET A 11 1.59 5.61 2.30
CA MET A 11 2.76 5.26 1.50
C MET A 11 4.03 5.48 2.32
N GLN A 12 5.02 4.62 2.12
CA GLN A 12 6.33 4.75 2.76
C GLN A 12 7.44 4.24 1.83
N THR A 13 8.59 4.89 1.86
CA THR A 13 9.79 4.40 1.18
C THR A 13 10.42 3.29 2.02
N PHE A 14 10.58 2.11 1.43
CA PHE A 14 11.28 0.96 2.02
C PHE A 14 12.33 0.48 1.01
N ASP A 15 13.59 0.36 1.43
CA ASP A 15 14.73 0.03 0.57
C ASP A 15 14.79 0.87 -0.73
N GLY A 16 14.51 2.18 -0.61
CA GLY A 16 14.54 3.12 -1.73
C GLY A 16 13.34 3.05 -2.68
N ALA A 17 12.39 2.13 -2.47
CA ALA A 17 11.20 1.99 -3.29
C ALA A 17 9.94 2.51 -2.58
N PRO A 18 9.02 3.20 -3.29
CA PRO A 18 7.73 3.56 -2.72
C PRO A 18 6.85 2.32 -2.56
N THR A 19 6.40 2.08 -1.33
CA THR A 19 5.53 0.95 -0.98
C THR A 19 4.28 1.44 -0.27
N ARG A 20 3.18 0.71 -0.43
CA ARG A 20 1.96 0.95 0.34
C ARG A 20 2.02 0.13 1.62
N VAL A 21 1.73 0.76 2.75
CA VAL A 21 1.68 0.06 4.04
C VAL A 21 0.34 -0.65 4.17
N TRP A 22 0.37 -1.94 4.46
CA TRP A 22 -0.81 -2.73 4.82
C TRP A 22 -0.68 -3.14 6.29
N LYS A 23 -1.81 -3.18 7.00
CA LYS A 23 -1.87 -3.56 8.42
C LYS A 23 -2.53 -4.91 8.55
N GLY A 24 -2.10 -5.71 9.51
CA GLY A 24 -2.78 -6.95 9.81
C GLY A 24 -2.36 -7.54 11.13
N VAL A 25 -2.80 -8.77 11.36
CA VAL A 25 -2.53 -9.51 12.59
C VAL A 25 -2.15 -10.94 12.22
N THR A 26 -1.19 -11.52 12.95
CA THR A 26 -0.87 -12.94 12.86
C THR A 26 -1.99 -13.81 13.44
N ASP A 27 -1.97 -15.10 13.13
CA ASP A 27 -2.82 -16.11 13.79
C ASP A 27 -2.68 -16.12 15.33
N SER A 28 -1.54 -15.71 15.86
CA SER A 28 -1.26 -15.58 17.30
C SER A 28 -1.61 -14.22 17.90
N GLY A 29 -2.24 -13.30 17.15
CA GLY A 29 -2.66 -11.99 17.67
C GLY A 29 -1.59 -10.89 17.65
N VAL A 30 -0.47 -11.08 16.95
CA VAL A 30 0.60 -10.07 16.87
C VAL A 30 0.32 -9.12 15.71
N GLU A 31 0.30 -7.81 15.97
CA GLU A 31 0.14 -6.79 14.92
C GLU A 31 1.36 -6.74 14.00
N VAL A 32 1.11 -6.60 12.70
CA VAL A 32 2.16 -6.51 11.67
C VAL A 32 1.90 -5.38 10.69
N LEU A 33 3.00 -4.83 10.16
CA LEU A 33 2.99 -3.96 8.99
C LEU A 33 3.65 -4.68 7.82
N ALA A 34 3.02 -4.66 6.66
CA ALA A 34 3.57 -5.17 5.42
C ALA A 34 3.79 -4.03 4.42
N PHE A 35 4.97 -3.98 3.81
CA PHE A 35 5.36 -2.97 2.81
C PHE A 35 5.13 -3.52 1.42
N ILE A 36 3.96 -3.22 0.84
CA ILE A 36 3.50 -3.81 -0.41
C ILE A 36 3.93 -2.93 -1.59
N ARG A 37 4.87 -3.46 -2.40
CA ARG A 37 5.31 -2.80 -3.64
C ARG A 37 4.39 -3.14 -4.83
N CYS A 38 3.84 -4.35 -4.85
CA CYS A 38 3.00 -4.88 -5.92
C CYS A 38 2.05 -5.94 -5.35
N VAL A 39 0.84 -6.04 -5.90
CA VAL A 39 -0.10 -7.14 -5.66
C VAL A 39 -0.46 -7.73 -7.01
N GLN A 40 -0.20 -9.03 -7.20
CA GLN A 40 -0.45 -9.71 -8.46
C GLN A 40 -1.37 -10.92 -8.23
N PRO A 41 -2.55 -10.99 -8.87
CA PRO A 41 -3.42 -12.16 -8.77
C PRO A 41 -2.77 -13.35 -9.50
N GLN A 42 -2.89 -14.55 -8.92
CA GLN A 42 -2.34 -15.79 -9.47
C GLN A 42 -3.44 -16.64 -10.13
N THR A 43 -4.04 -16.11 -11.20
CA THR A 43 -5.11 -16.78 -11.94
C THR A 43 -5.10 -16.35 -13.41
N HIS A 44 -5.63 -17.20 -14.28
CA HIS A 44 -5.83 -16.91 -15.71
C HIS A 44 -7.32 -16.70 -16.06
N ASP A 45 -8.21 -16.82 -15.08
CA ASP A 45 -9.65 -16.63 -15.28
C ASP A 45 -9.99 -15.14 -15.40
N GLU A 46 -10.58 -14.74 -16.52
CA GLU A 46 -10.84 -13.34 -16.85
C GLU A 46 -11.82 -12.68 -15.88
N ALA A 47 -12.82 -13.42 -15.39
CA ALA A 47 -13.81 -12.89 -14.46
C ALA A 47 -13.17 -12.55 -13.09
N ASN A 48 -12.30 -13.42 -12.60
CA ASN A 48 -11.53 -13.17 -11.38
C ASN A 48 -10.54 -12.02 -11.54
N LEU A 49 -9.89 -11.90 -12.70
CA LEU A 49 -8.99 -10.79 -12.99
C LEU A 49 -9.73 -9.45 -13.03
N ALA A 50 -10.92 -9.41 -13.64
CA ALA A 50 -11.77 -8.21 -13.68
C ALA A 50 -12.28 -7.82 -12.27
N ALA A 51 -12.66 -8.80 -11.45
CA ALA A 51 -13.02 -8.55 -10.06
C ALA A 51 -11.84 -7.97 -9.27
N PHE A 52 -10.65 -8.55 -9.41
CA PHE A 52 -9.45 -8.07 -8.74
C PHE A 52 -9.05 -6.65 -9.17
N ASP A 53 -9.08 -6.31 -10.45
CA ASP A 53 -8.76 -4.96 -10.94
C ASP A 53 -9.73 -3.92 -10.37
N ARG A 54 -11.03 -4.23 -10.31
CA ARG A 54 -12.02 -3.35 -9.68
C ARG A 54 -11.72 -3.12 -8.20
N ASP A 55 -11.43 -4.18 -7.46
CA ASP A 55 -11.16 -4.10 -6.02
C ASP A 55 -9.83 -3.36 -5.75
N LEU A 56 -8.82 -3.56 -6.61
CA LEU A 56 -7.54 -2.84 -6.56
C LEU A 56 -7.70 -1.34 -6.79
N ARG A 57 -8.61 -0.92 -7.67
CA ARG A 57 -8.93 0.51 -7.91
C ARG A 57 -9.72 1.14 -6.77
N ALA A 58 -10.48 0.33 -6.03
CA ALA A 58 -11.28 0.77 -4.89
C ALA A 58 -10.45 0.92 -3.59
N LEU A 59 -9.15 0.63 -3.61
CA LEU A 59 -8.27 0.79 -2.46
C LEU A 59 -8.26 2.23 -1.92
N PRO A 60 -8.04 2.42 -0.60
CA PRO A 60 -7.91 3.75 -0.01
C PRO A 60 -6.92 4.62 -0.79
N GLN A 61 -7.31 5.85 -1.12
CA GLN A 61 -6.43 6.73 -1.87
C GLN A 61 -5.21 7.12 -1.01
N PRO A 62 -3.97 7.05 -1.54
CA PRO A 62 -2.80 7.48 -0.81
C PRO A 62 -2.95 8.90 -0.28
N ARG A 63 -2.67 9.10 1.01
CA ARG A 63 -2.61 10.44 1.60
C ARG A 63 -1.50 11.22 0.91
N LYS A 64 -1.84 12.39 0.37
CA LYS A 64 -0.83 13.35 -0.10
C LYS A 64 -0.21 13.98 1.14
N GLU A 65 1.04 13.64 1.45
CA GLU A 65 1.81 14.41 2.42
C GLU A 65 2.12 15.78 1.79
N LEU A 66 1.50 16.83 2.33
CA LEU A 66 1.85 18.21 1.98
C LEU A 66 3.25 18.48 2.52
N VAL A 67 4.26 18.35 1.66
CA VAL A 67 5.60 18.83 1.96
C VAL A 67 5.58 20.36 1.89
N SER A 68 5.60 21.02 3.05
CA SER A 68 5.87 22.46 3.12
C SER A 68 7.37 22.67 2.95
N PHE A 69 7.78 23.27 1.83
CA PHE A 69 9.15 23.73 1.67
C PHE A 69 9.28 25.15 2.24
N ASP A 70 10.35 25.40 3.00
CA ASP A 70 10.70 26.77 3.38
C ASP A 70 11.13 27.51 2.11
N TYR A 71 10.39 28.57 1.75
CA TYR A 71 10.65 29.36 0.56
C TYR A 71 12.08 29.93 0.52
N ARG A 72 12.73 30.13 1.68
CA ARG A 72 14.13 30.60 1.74
C ARG A 72 15.14 29.62 1.14
N MET A 73 14.76 28.36 0.92
CA MET A 73 15.62 27.36 0.26
C MET A 73 15.47 27.36 -1.28
N VAL A 74 14.57 28.16 -1.85
CA VAL A 74 14.21 28.12 -3.28
C VAL A 74 14.55 29.43 -4.01
N VAL A 75 14.94 30.48 -3.29
CA VAL A 75 15.33 31.76 -3.89
C VAL A 75 16.84 31.95 -3.75
N ASP A 76 17.56 31.82 -4.88
CA ASP A 76 18.88 32.42 -5.09
C ASP A 76 18.72 33.89 -5.50
#